data_AF-A0A9D4SDE1-F1
#
_entry.id   AF-A0A9D4SDE1-F1
#
_cell.length_a   1.000
_cell.length_b   1.000
_cell.length_c   1.000
_cell.angle_alpha   90.00
_cell.angle_beta   90.00
_cell.angle_gamma   90.00
#
_symmetry.space_group_name_H-M   'P 1'
#
loop_
_entity.id
_entity.type
_entity.pdbx_description
1 polymer ?
#
loop_
_entity_poly.entity_id
_entity_poly.type
_entity_poly.pdbx_seq_one_letter_code
_entity_poly.pdbx_strand_id
1 'polypeptide(L)'
;MEYTNIEYEQNIIPMSFRTFCRTIFIELNAWSAIIYMFSMITWPDNEIFIEIEDIEHMMNVKHITILAIEMISAFFILELMWFQLFHDIIQYRSSFNEFFANNWNYDDRQHFRPKKRLYLIKFYLKSNSMAIIIYWIVMTSVFFLLIIHIFYLFVFYVDGRINLLEMFICIPLTAMIVSHLNIITNHQLLSCNFLVFLMEFFKIRFEQLLFISNAITNQSEQKRKIFWKHFQNEYVELYREISRLNCTIRRILFDMEMISKSSIITTCIFYSRQTNLNVFNMTAIGAMLSRFILTTMLYSRVSRLPAYNQHCCRSIMKGLCRLQWSTSNQLSSSDRTLRLWPKIIKNRTSHDLIRKNLFLQTMSSNQFGFHCGQMFFITKFKYIQLLILNFHLVIKFYKKICLTSTSN
;
A
#
# COMPACT_ATOMS: atom_id res chain seq x y z
N MET A 1 16.20 -8.26 8.99
CA MET A 1 16.92 -7.80 10.19
C MET A 1 16.24 -8.36 11.43
N GLU A 2 17.04 -8.89 12.36
CA GLU A 2 16.56 -9.48 13.61
C GLU A 2 16.81 -8.50 14.77
N TYR A 3 15.78 -7.79 15.20
CA TYR A 3 15.81 -6.88 16.34
C TYR A 3 14.43 -6.83 17.01
N THR A 4 14.39 -6.37 18.24
CA THR A 4 13.17 -6.17 19.03
C THR A 4 12.70 -4.72 18.98
N ASN A 5 11.41 -4.48 19.19
CA ASN A 5 10.88 -3.12 19.28
C ASN A 5 11.50 -2.30 20.43
N ILE A 6 11.92 -2.97 21.52
CA ILE A 6 12.59 -2.32 22.66
C ILE A 6 13.97 -1.83 22.26
N GLU A 7 14.76 -2.64 21.56
CA GLU A 7 16.08 -2.23 21.03
C GLU A 7 15.95 -1.06 20.05
N TYR A 8 14.90 -1.06 19.23
CA TYR A 8 14.60 0.05 18.33
C TYR A 8 14.26 1.34 19.10
N GLU A 9 13.40 1.27 20.11
CA GLU A 9 12.99 2.42 20.93
C GLU A 9 14.17 3.01 21.72
N GLN A 10 15.07 2.15 22.19
CA GLN A 10 16.27 2.57 22.91
C GLN A 10 17.40 3.07 21.99
N ASN A 11 17.22 2.95 20.67
CA ASN A 11 18.25 3.24 19.66
C ASN A 11 19.51 2.35 19.78
N ILE A 12 19.34 1.07 20.13
CA ILE A 12 20.43 0.11 20.38
C ILE A 12 20.25 -1.15 19.53
N ILE A 13 20.05 -1.00 18.21
CA ILE A 13 20.11 -2.15 17.30
C ILE A 13 21.56 -2.66 17.26
N PRO A 14 21.82 -3.93 17.64
CA PRO A 14 23.17 -4.46 17.66
C PRO A 14 23.74 -4.56 16.24
N MET A 15 24.90 -3.93 16.02
CA MET A 15 25.59 -3.95 14.72
C MET A 15 26.39 -5.25 14.52
N SER A 16 25.72 -6.40 14.64
CA SER A 16 26.34 -7.72 14.57
C SER A 16 25.99 -8.45 13.27
N PHE A 17 26.88 -9.33 12.78
CA PHE A 17 26.58 -10.14 11.60
C PHE A 17 25.27 -10.93 11.74
N ARG A 18 24.97 -11.44 12.93
CA ARG A 18 23.72 -12.17 13.21
C ARG A 18 22.47 -11.35 12.88
N THR A 19 22.46 -10.07 13.27
CA THR A 19 21.36 -9.13 13.03
C THR A 19 21.08 -8.91 11.54
N PHE A 20 22.13 -8.93 10.72
CA PHE A 20 22.08 -8.63 9.29
C PHE A 20 22.17 -9.85 8.38
N CYS A 21 22.55 -11.03 8.88
CA CYS A 21 22.85 -12.22 8.06
C CYS A 21 21.73 -12.55 7.08
N ARG A 22 20.49 -12.64 7.57
CA ARG A 22 19.31 -12.90 6.71
C ARG A 22 19.09 -11.80 5.68
N THR A 23 19.33 -10.55 6.06
CA THR A 23 19.21 -9.41 5.16
C THR A 23 20.27 -9.48 4.05
N ILE A 24 21.54 -9.70 4.40
CA ILE A 24 22.65 -9.85 3.44
C ILE A 24 22.35 -11.00 2.46
N PHE A 25 21.85 -12.13 2.95
CA PHE A 25 21.50 -13.26 2.09
C PHE A 25 20.37 -12.93 1.09
N ILE A 26 19.32 -12.23 1.54
CA ILE A 26 18.23 -11.81 0.66
C ILE A 26 18.74 -10.85 -0.42
N GLU A 27 19.56 -9.86 -0.04
CA GLU A 27 20.16 -8.90 -0.97
C GLU A 27 21.07 -9.59 -2.00
N LEU A 28 21.96 -10.47 -1.55
CA LEU A 28 22.85 -11.21 -2.45
C LEU A 28 22.06 -12.05 -3.45
N ASN A 29 20.98 -12.70 -3.00
CA ASN A 29 20.10 -13.47 -3.86
C ASN A 29 19.37 -12.57 -4.88
N ALA A 30 18.89 -11.40 -4.45
CA ALA A 30 18.23 -10.41 -5.30
C ALA A 30 19.15 -9.92 -6.43
N TRP A 31 20.32 -9.41 -6.08
CA TRP A 31 21.28 -8.88 -7.05
C TRP A 31 21.81 -9.98 -7.97
N SER A 32 22.02 -11.20 -7.47
CA SER A 32 22.42 -12.34 -8.31
C SER A 32 21.32 -12.68 -9.33
N ALA A 33 20.05 -12.70 -8.92
CA ALA A 33 18.93 -12.93 -9.83
C ALA A 33 18.80 -11.81 -10.89
N ILE A 34 18.98 -10.55 -10.51
CA ILE A 34 18.97 -9.40 -11.43
C ILE A 34 20.11 -9.51 -12.44
N ILE A 35 21.35 -9.73 -11.97
CA ILE A 35 22.54 -9.85 -12.83
C ILE A 35 22.37 -11.01 -13.80
N TYR A 36 21.90 -12.17 -13.31
CA TYR A 36 21.66 -13.33 -14.15
C TYR A 36 20.63 -13.03 -15.26
N MET A 37 19.46 -12.52 -14.92
CA MET A 37 18.44 -12.16 -15.93
C MET A 37 18.93 -11.10 -16.91
N PHE A 38 19.68 -10.11 -16.43
CA PHE A 38 20.27 -9.09 -17.28
C PHE A 38 21.28 -9.70 -18.26
N SER A 39 22.17 -10.57 -17.77
CA SER A 39 23.17 -11.25 -18.59
C SER A 39 22.56 -12.13 -19.68
N MET A 40 21.47 -12.84 -19.39
CA MET A 40 20.75 -13.63 -20.39
C MET A 40 20.17 -12.76 -21.52
N ILE A 41 19.75 -11.52 -21.22
CA ILE A 41 19.21 -10.60 -22.23
C ILE A 41 20.32 -9.94 -23.05
N THR A 42 21.43 -9.57 -22.42
CA THR A 42 22.50 -8.80 -23.08
C THR A 42 23.48 -9.66 -23.87
N TRP A 43 23.67 -10.92 -23.49
CA TRP A 43 24.61 -11.84 -24.12
C TRP A 43 23.90 -13.11 -24.60
N PRO A 44 23.11 -13.02 -25.68
CA PRO A 44 22.35 -14.15 -26.20
C PRO A 44 23.24 -15.28 -26.76
N ASP A 45 24.42 -14.96 -27.30
CA ASP A 45 25.30 -15.91 -27.99
C ASP A 45 26.42 -16.46 -27.09
N ASN A 46 26.14 -16.73 -25.81
CA ASN A 46 27.17 -17.20 -24.89
C ASN A 46 27.12 -18.71 -24.63
N GLU A 47 28.30 -19.35 -24.54
CA GLU A 47 28.42 -20.79 -24.22
C GLU A 47 28.14 -21.12 -22.75
N ILE A 48 27.58 -20.17 -21.98
CA ILE A 48 27.40 -20.28 -20.53
C ILE A 48 25.93 -20.35 -20.15
N PHE A 49 25.06 -19.65 -20.88
CA PHE A 49 23.62 -19.62 -20.63
C PHE A 49 22.85 -20.21 -21.80
N ILE A 50 21.60 -20.53 -21.51
CA ILE A 50 20.68 -21.07 -22.49
C ILE A 50 20.18 -19.92 -23.34
N GLU A 51 20.16 -20.12 -24.65
CA GLU A 51 19.61 -19.16 -25.58
C GLU A 51 18.15 -18.85 -25.24
N ILE A 52 17.79 -17.57 -25.32
CA ILE A 52 16.42 -17.13 -25.06
C ILE A 52 15.42 -17.81 -26.02
N GLU A 53 15.85 -18.11 -27.25
CA GLU A 53 15.03 -18.80 -28.24
C GLU A 53 14.65 -20.22 -27.80
N ASP A 54 15.55 -20.94 -27.14
CA ASP A 54 15.25 -22.25 -26.56
C ASP A 54 14.25 -22.16 -25.40
N ILE A 55 14.35 -21.10 -24.59
CA ILE A 55 13.36 -20.83 -23.53
C ILE A 55 11.99 -20.48 -24.12
N GLU A 56 11.95 -19.71 -25.21
CA GLU A 56 10.73 -19.40 -25.95
C GLU A 56 10.08 -20.66 -26.51
N HIS A 57 10.88 -21.57 -27.09
CA HIS A 57 10.42 -22.85 -27.58
C HIS A 57 9.89 -23.74 -26.44
N MET A 58 10.62 -23.83 -25.32
CA MET A 58 10.24 -24.58 -24.13
C MET A 58 8.86 -24.16 -23.61
N MET A 59 8.61 -22.85 -23.57
CA MET A 59 7.38 -22.29 -23.02
C MET A 59 6.28 -22.13 -24.09
N ASN A 60 6.60 -22.34 -25.36
CA ASN A 60 5.74 -22.06 -26.52
C ASN A 60 5.23 -20.61 -26.51
N VAL A 61 6.14 -19.65 -26.30
CA VAL A 61 5.88 -18.21 -26.16
C VAL A 61 6.78 -17.44 -27.10
N LYS A 62 6.31 -16.29 -27.60
CA LYS A 62 7.17 -15.37 -28.37
C LYS A 62 7.56 -14.16 -27.52
N HIS A 63 8.78 -13.68 -27.68
CA HIS A 63 9.31 -12.48 -27.04
C HIS A 63 9.26 -12.53 -25.49
N ILE A 64 9.79 -13.60 -24.90
CA ILE A 64 9.85 -13.76 -23.44
C ILE A 64 10.77 -12.71 -22.78
N THR A 65 11.67 -12.11 -23.56
CA THR A 65 12.49 -10.94 -23.18
C THR A 65 11.67 -9.81 -22.58
N ILE A 66 10.45 -9.58 -23.07
CA ILE A 66 9.55 -8.53 -22.56
C ILE A 66 9.17 -8.80 -21.09
N LEU A 67 8.88 -10.06 -20.75
CA LEU A 67 8.58 -10.46 -19.38
C LEU A 67 9.83 -10.37 -18.50
N ALA A 68 10.99 -10.79 -19.01
CA ALA A 68 12.25 -10.71 -18.28
C ALA A 68 12.62 -9.25 -17.94
N ILE A 69 12.47 -8.31 -18.88
CA ILE A 69 12.68 -6.87 -18.65
C ILE A 69 11.74 -6.33 -17.55
N GLU A 70 10.46 -6.72 -17.56
CA GLU A 70 9.51 -6.33 -16.52
C GLU A 70 9.84 -6.93 -15.15
N MET A 71 10.36 -8.16 -15.09
CA MET A 71 10.82 -8.73 -13.83
C MET A 71 12.05 -8.00 -13.30
N ILE A 72 13.02 -7.67 -14.16
CA ILE A 72 14.19 -6.88 -13.80
C ILE A 72 13.76 -5.50 -13.27
N SER A 73 12.86 -4.81 -13.98
CA SER A 73 12.39 -3.48 -13.56
C SER A 73 11.65 -3.54 -12.22
N ALA A 74 10.79 -4.55 -12.03
CA ALA A 74 10.08 -4.75 -10.77
C ALA A 74 11.04 -5.08 -9.62
N PHE A 75 12.03 -5.94 -9.82
CA PHE A 75 13.03 -6.27 -8.81
C PHE A 75 13.83 -5.02 -8.43
N PHE A 76 14.30 -4.26 -9.41
CA PHE A 76 15.05 -3.04 -9.15
C PHE A 76 14.24 -2.02 -8.32
N ILE A 77 12.97 -1.79 -8.64
CA ILE A 77 12.10 -0.89 -7.88
C ILE A 77 11.92 -1.40 -6.43
N LEU A 78 11.75 -2.72 -6.25
CA LEU A 78 11.54 -3.31 -4.93
C LEU A 78 12.80 -3.29 -4.07
N GLU A 79 13.97 -3.53 -4.65
CA GLU A 79 15.25 -3.43 -3.96
C GLU A 79 15.54 -1.98 -3.55
N LEU A 80 15.24 -1.00 -4.41
CA LEU A 80 15.31 0.41 -4.04
C LEU A 80 14.38 0.77 -2.88
N MET A 81 13.13 0.29 -2.91
CA MET A 81 12.18 0.47 -1.82
C MET A 81 12.70 -0.17 -0.54
N TRP A 82 13.23 -1.40 -0.63
CA TRP A 82 13.77 -2.13 0.51
C TRP A 82 14.96 -1.39 1.14
N PHE A 83 15.90 -0.90 0.32
CA PHE A 83 17.06 -0.16 0.78
C PHE A 83 16.66 1.12 1.52
N GLN A 84 15.67 1.85 1.02
CA GLN A 84 15.14 3.05 1.68
C GLN A 84 14.52 2.72 3.04
N LEU A 85 13.70 1.68 3.13
CA LEU A 85 13.07 1.25 4.39
C LEU A 85 14.11 0.75 5.40
N PHE A 86 15.10 0.00 4.92
CA PHE A 86 16.21 -0.50 5.73
C PHE A 86 17.04 0.64 6.30
N HIS A 87 17.38 1.64 5.47
CA HIS A 87 18.07 2.85 5.89
C HIS A 87 17.28 3.62 6.96
N ASP A 88 15.96 3.75 6.80
CA ASP A 88 15.11 4.40 7.81
C ASP A 88 15.07 3.65 9.14
N ILE A 89 15.15 2.32 9.12
CA ILE A 89 15.22 1.51 10.34
C ILE A 89 16.56 1.76 11.05
N ILE A 90 17.69 1.73 10.33
CA ILE A 90 19.02 1.98 10.92
C ILE A 90 19.12 3.39 11.50
N GLN A 91 18.49 4.38 10.85
CA GLN A 91 18.46 5.76 11.34
C GLN A 91 17.41 6.02 12.43
N TYR A 92 16.67 4.99 12.87
CA TYR A 92 15.57 5.12 13.82
C TYR A 92 14.47 6.10 13.38
N ARG A 93 14.26 6.22 12.07
CA ARG A 93 13.27 7.10 11.42
C ARG A 93 12.09 6.32 10.81
N SER A 94 12.02 5.01 11.02
CA SER A 94 10.92 4.18 10.55
C SER A 94 9.60 4.55 11.25
N SER A 95 8.68 5.11 10.48
CA SER A 95 7.34 5.46 10.98
C SER A 95 6.51 4.22 11.36
N PHE A 96 6.80 3.05 10.77
CA PHE A 96 6.11 1.83 11.15
C PHE A 96 6.55 1.35 12.52
N ASN A 97 7.85 1.39 12.81
CA ASN A 97 8.35 0.99 14.13
C ASN A 97 7.87 1.97 15.20
N GLU A 98 7.87 3.27 14.93
CA GLU A 98 7.28 4.25 15.84
C GLU A 98 5.77 3.99 16.05
N PHE A 99 5.04 3.61 15.00
CA PHE A 99 3.63 3.22 15.12
C PHE A 99 3.46 1.97 15.98
N PHE A 100 4.26 0.92 15.77
CA PHE A 100 4.20 -0.30 16.57
C PHE A 100 4.61 -0.08 18.02
N ALA A 101 5.65 0.73 18.29
CA ALA A 101 6.07 1.07 19.64
C ALA A 101 4.94 1.78 20.42
N ASN A 102 4.28 2.77 19.78
CA ASN A 102 3.16 3.48 20.40
C ASN A 102 1.92 2.60 20.60
N ASN A 103 1.73 1.58 19.75
CA ASN A 103 0.53 0.73 19.77
C ASN A 103 0.79 -0.69 20.30
N TRP A 104 1.96 -0.97 20.88
CA TRP A 104 2.30 -2.31 21.36
C TRP A 104 1.41 -2.74 22.53
N ASN A 105 1.18 -1.82 23.47
CA ASN A 105 0.29 -2.01 24.61
C ASN A 105 -1.10 -1.39 24.39
N TYR A 106 -1.55 -1.32 23.13
CA TYR A 106 -2.81 -0.68 22.80
C TYR A 106 -3.99 -1.42 23.43
N ASP A 107 -4.70 -0.76 24.37
CA ASP A 107 -5.87 -1.36 25.02
C ASP A 107 -7.10 -1.27 24.11
N ASP A 108 -7.25 -2.28 23.27
CA ASP A 108 -8.42 -2.48 22.41
C ASP A 108 -9.76 -2.41 23.18
N ARG A 109 -9.77 -2.78 24.47
CA ARG A 109 -10.99 -2.81 25.29
C ARG A 109 -11.42 -1.41 25.70
N GLN A 110 -10.46 -0.50 25.88
CA GLN A 110 -10.71 0.90 26.21
C GLN A 110 -11.14 1.68 24.97
N HIS A 111 -10.51 1.43 23.82
CA HIS A 111 -10.73 2.24 22.61
C HIS A 111 -11.84 1.74 21.70
N PHE A 112 -12.15 0.43 21.68
CA PHE A 112 -13.16 -0.13 20.78
C PHE A 112 -14.39 -0.68 21.49
N ARG A 113 -15.57 -0.38 20.94
CA ARG A 113 -16.80 -1.09 21.31
C ARG A 113 -16.65 -2.59 20.99
N PRO A 114 -17.20 -3.50 21.80
CA PRO A 114 -17.05 -4.95 21.61
C PRO A 114 -17.39 -5.43 20.18
N LYS A 115 -18.46 -4.88 19.59
CA LYS A 115 -18.87 -5.19 18.21
C LYS A 115 -17.82 -4.80 17.17
N LYS A 116 -17.17 -3.64 17.32
CA LYS A 116 -16.15 -3.15 16.38
C LYS A 116 -14.82 -3.87 16.54
N ARG A 117 -14.44 -4.20 17.77
CA ARG A 117 -13.27 -5.04 18.05
C ARG A 117 -13.42 -6.43 17.41
N LEU A 118 -14.56 -7.08 17.63
CA LEU A 118 -14.84 -8.39 17.02
C LEU A 118 -14.85 -8.31 15.48
N TYR A 119 -15.34 -7.20 14.92
CA TYR A 119 -15.26 -6.95 13.47
C TYR A 119 -13.81 -6.86 12.99
N LEU A 120 -12.94 -6.10 13.66
CA LEU A 120 -11.52 -5.96 13.29
C LEU A 120 -10.80 -7.30 13.33
N ILE A 121 -11.01 -8.09 14.38
CA ILE A 121 -10.41 -9.43 14.51
C ILE A 121 -10.88 -10.33 13.37
N LYS A 122 -12.19 -10.37 13.10
CA LYS A 122 -12.73 -11.17 11.98
C LYS A 122 -12.23 -10.69 10.62
N PHE A 123 -12.08 -9.38 10.44
CA PHE A 123 -11.55 -8.79 9.22
C PHE A 123 -10.09 -9.16 9.00
N TYR A 124 -9.26 -9.04 10.05
CA TYR A 124 -7.85 -9.46 10.01
C TYR A 124 -7.72 -10.94 9.67
N LEU A 125 -8.45 -11.81 10.38
CA LEU A 125 -8.43 -13.25 10.12
C LEU A 125 -8.81 -13.55 8.67
N LYS A 126 -9.90 -12.95 8.17
CA LYS A 126 -10.33 -13.14 6.77
C LYS A 126 -9.29 -12.65 5.77
N SER A 127 -8.76 -11.44 5.97
CA SER A 127 -7.79 -10.83 5.05
C SER A 127 -6.48 -11.62 5.04
N ASN A 128 -6.01 -12.03 6.22
CA ASN A 128 -4.81 -12.85 6.37
C ASN A 128 -4.98 -14.25 5.77
N SER A 129 -6.13 -14.91 5.98
CA SER A 129 -6.42 -16.20 5.33
C SER A 129 -6.44 -16.07 3.81
N MET A 130 -7.03 -15.00 3.26
CA MET A 130 -7.03 -14.76 1.82
C MET A 130 -5.60 -14.53 1.29
N ALA A 131 -4.78 -13.75 1.99
CA ALA A 131 -3.38 -13.57 1.64
C ALA A 131 -2.63 -14.91 1.66
N ILE A 132 -2.77 -15.72 2.71
CA ILE A 132 -2.12 -17.04 2.80
C ILE A 132 -2.53 -17.93 1.62
N ILE A 133 -3.82 -18.00 1.29
CA ILE A 133 -4.32 -18.80 0.16
C ILE A 133 -3.71 -18.31 -1.16
N ILE A 134 -3.71 -17.01 -1.41
CA ILE A 134 -3.12 -16.43 -2.63
C ILE A 134 -1.62 -16.76 -2.72
N TYR A 135 -0.89 -16.62 -1.61
CA TYR A 135 0.52 -16.98 -1.53
C TYR A 135 0.74 -18.45 -1.90
N TRP A 136 -0.03 -19.38 -1.31
CA TRP A 136 0.10 -20.80 -1.62
C TRP A 136 -0.17 -21.11 -3.10
N ILE A 137 -1.17 -20.45 -3.71
CA ILE A 137 -1.47 -20.60 -5.15
C ILE A 137 -0.27 -20.15 -5.99
N VAL A 138 0.30 -18.98 -5.70
CA VAL A 138 1.47 -18.47 -6.43
C VAL A 138 2.68 -19.37 -6.21
N MET A 139 2.96 -19.77 -4.97
CA MET A 139 4.09 -20.67 -4.65
C MET A 139 3.99 -22.00 -5.39
N THR A 140 2.81 -22.61 -5.41
CA THR A 140 2.59 -23.87 -6.13
C THR A 140 2.81 -23.68 -7.62
N SER A 141 2.36 -22.56 -8.20
CA SER A 141 2.56 -22.25 -9.62
C SER A 141 4.03 -22.05 -9.99
N VAL A 142 4.79 -21.32 -9.16
CA VAL A 142 6.22 -21.08 -9.39
C VAL A 142 7.02 -22.38 -9.21
N PHE A 143 6.66 -23.21 -8.22
CA PHE A 143 7.31 -24.51 -8.02
C PHE A 143 7.07 -25.45 -9.21
N PHE A 144 5.85 -25.48 -9.74
CA PHE A 144 5.54 -26.25 -10.94
C PHE A 144 6.34 -25.79 -12.16
N LEU A 145 6.50 -24.47 -12.35
CA LEU A 145 7.35 -23.91 -13.41
C LEU A 145 8.82 -24.32 -13.25
N LEU A 146 9.34 -24.40 -12.02
CA LEU A 146 10.70 -24.88 -11.76
C LEU A 146 10.86 -26.35 -12.17
N ILE A 147 9.90 -27.23 -11.84
CA ILE A 147 9.94 -28.65 -12.24
C ILE A 147 9.92 -28.78 -13.76
N ILE A 148 9.01 -28.06 -14.43
CA ILE A 148 8.93 -28.04 -15.89
C ILE A 148 10.26 -27.60 -16.49
N HIS A 149 10.84 -26.52 -15.98
CA HIS A 149 12.12 -26.01 -16.47
C HIS A 149 13.21 -27.07 -16.34
N ILE A 150 13.39 -27.68 -15.17
CA ILE A 150 14.38 -28.73 -14.94
C ILE A 150 14.17 -29.93 -15.88
N PHE A 151 12.92 -30.33 -16.10
CA PHE A 151 12.60 -31.41 -17.04
C PHE A 151 13.05 -31.07 -18.47
N TYR A 152 12.75 -29.87 -18.96
CA TYR A 152 13.16 -29.45 -20.29
C TYR A 152 14.66 -29.24 -20.44
N LEU A 153 15.36 -28.79 -19.40
CA LEU A 153 16.83 -28.75 -19.38
C LEU A 153 17.42 -30.15 -19.64
N PHE A 154 16.85 -31.18 -19.03
CA PHE A 154 17.29 -32.55 -19.24
C PHE A 154 17.01 -33.03 -20.67
N VAL A 155 15.86 -32.69 -21.25
CA VAL A 155 15.52 -33.01 -22.64
C VAL A 155 16.53 -32.35 -23.60
N PHE A 156 16.81 -31.07 -23.43
CA PHE A 156 17.78 -30.35 -24.28
C PHE A 156 19.21 -30.85 -24.14
N TYR A 157 19.59 -31.32 -22.95
CA TYR A 157 20.87 -32.01 -22.75
C TYR A 157 20.94 -33.33 -23.54
N VAL A 158 19.88 -34.15 -23.50
CA VAL A 158 19.81 -35.40 -24.25
C VAL A 158 19.82 -35.16 -25.77
N ASP A 159 19.17 -34.08 -26.22
CA ASP A 159 19.14 -33.66 -27.63
C ASP A 159 20.46 -33.03 -28.10
N GLY A 160 21.45 -32.86 -27.21
CA GLY A 160 22.77 -32.30 -27.54
C GLY A 160 22.76 -30.79 -27.83
N ARG A 161 21.71 -30.07 -27.41
CA ARG A 161 21.61 -28.61 -27.58
C ARG A 161 22.34 -27.83 -26.50
N ILE A 162 22.41 -28.40 -25.29
CA ILE A 162 22.97 -27.76 -24.10
C ILE A 162 24.10 -28.64 -23.55
N ASN A 163 25.18 -28.00 -23.12
CA ASN A 163 26.31 -28.68 -22.48
C ASN A 163 26.03 -29.04 -21.02
N LEU A 164 26.72 -30.05 -20.50
CA LEU A 164 26.59 -30.45 -19.08
C LEU A 164 26.90 -29.28 -18.12
N LEU A 165 27.89 -28.45 -18.47
CA LEU A 165 28.29 -27.28 -17.69
C LEU A 165 27.19 -26.21 -17.63
N GLU A 166 26.56 -25.91 -18.76
CA GLU A 166 25.42 -24.99 -18.86
C GLU A 166 24.26 -25.47 -17.99
N MET A 167 23.95 -26.77 -18.01
CA MET A 167 22.92 -27.36 -17.15
C MET A 167 23.25 -27.20 -15.66
N PHE A 168 24.49 -27.48 -15.25
CA PHE A 168 24.93 -27.31 -13.85
C PHE A 168 24.89 -25.86 -13.37
N ILE A 169 25.08 -24.89 -14.26
CA ILE A 169 25.02 -23.45 -13.94
C ILE A 169 23.56 -22.95 -13.94
N CYS A 170 22.75 -23.36 -14.92
CA CYS A 170 21.38 -22.87 -15.07
C CYS A 170 20.44 -23.35 -13.97
N ILE A 171 20.57 -24.60 -13.49
CA ILE A 171 19.67 -25.13 -12.44
C ILE A 171 19.76 -24.30 -11.14
N PRO A 172 20.95 -24.04 -10.55
CA PRO A 172 21.07 -23.18 -9.37
C PRO A 172 20.58 -21.75 -9.61
N LEU A 173 20.89 -21.17 -10.77
CA LEU A 173 20.52 -19.78 -11.08
C LEU A 173 19.00 -19.62 -11.24
N THR A 174 18.33 -20.56 -11.91
CA THR A 174 16.86 -20.55 -11.99
C THR A 174 16.24 -20.81 -10.61
N ALA A 175 16.81 -21.69 -9.79
CA ALA A 175 16.36 -21.88 -8.41
C ALA A 175 16.52 -20.61 -7.57
N MET A 176 17.59 -19.82 -7.79
CA MET A 176 17.78 -18.51 -7.16
C MET A 176 16.70 -17.52 -7.59
N ILE A 177 16.41 -17.37 -8.89
CA ILE A 177 15.31 -16.52 -9.39
C ILE A 177 13.99 -16.92 -8.73
N VAL A 178 13.66 -18.21 -8.73
CA VAL A 178 12.42 -18.74 -8.13
C VAL A 178 12.36 -18.42 -6.64
N SER A 179 13.45 -18.63 -5.90
CA SER A 179 13.51 -18.31 -4.47
C SER A 179 13.30 -16.81 -4.21
N HIS A 180 13.88 -15.95 -5.06
CA HIS A 180 13.75 -14.51 -4.94
C HIS A 180 12.33 -14.02 -5.28
N LEU A 181 11.72 -14.57 -6.34
CA LEU A 181 10.30 -14.35 -6.67
C LEU A 181 9.38 -14.72 -5.50
N ASN A 182 9.65 -15.84 -4.84
CA ASN A 182 8.88 -16.29 -3.68
C ASN A 182 9.01 -15.32 -2.49
N ILE A 183 10.23 -14.85 -2.20
CA ILE A 183 10.49 -13.86 -1.14
C ILE A 183 9.76 -12.55 -1.44
N ILE A 184 9.90 -12.02 -2.65
CA ILE A 184 9.25 -10.77 -3.08
C ILE A 184 7.74 -10.89 -2.99
N THR A 185 7.16 -11.95 -3.54
CA THR A 185 5.71 -12.15 -3.54
C THR A 185 5.18 -12.19 -2.12
N ASN A 186 5.86 -12.92 -1.22
CA ASN A 186 5.50 -12.96 0.18
C ASN A 186 5.55 -11.58 0.84
N HIS A 187 6.65 -10.84 0.66
CA HIS A 187 6.80 -9.50 1.24
C HIS A 187 5.75 -8.52 0.72
N GLN A 188 5.46 -8.54 -0.57
CA GLN A 188 4.43 -7.70 -1.17
C GLN A 188 3.05 -8.02 -0.60
N LEU A 189 2.70 -9.29 -0.51
CA LEU A 189 1.38 -9.72 -0.05
C LEU A 189 1.19 -9.42 1.44
N LEU A 190 2.21 -9.66 2.27
CA LEU A 190 2.22 -9.30 3.69
C LEU A 190 2.07 -7.79 3.88
N SER A 191 2.83 -7.00 3.13
CA SER A 191 2.79 -5.53 3.19
C SER A 191 1.43 -4.98 2.75
N CYS A 192 0.88 -5.49 1.65
CA CYS A 192 -0.46 -5.14 1.18
C CYS A 192 -1.54 -5.51 2.21
N ASN A 193 -1.48 -6.71 2.78
CA ASN A 193 -2.42 -7.15 3.82
C ASN A 193 -2.34 -6.25 5.06
N PHE A 194 -1.13 -5.90 5.50
CA PHE A 194 -0.93 -4.97 6.60
C PHE A 194 -1.52 -3.58 6.30
N LEU A 195 -1.26 -3.01 5.11
CA LEU A 195 -1.83 -1.72 4.72
C LEU A 195 -3.36 -1.77 4.65
N VAL A 196 -3.95 -2.84 4.10
CA VAL A 196 -5.41 -3.03 4.05
C VAL A 196 -6.00 -3.07 5.46
N PHE A 197 -5.38 -3.82 6.37
CA PHE A 197 -5.79 -3.85 7.77
C PHE A 197 -5.67 -2.47 8.43
N LEU A 198 -4.54 -1.79 8.24
CA LEU A 198 -4.28 -0.46 8.78
C LEU A 198 -5.32 0.57 8.30
N MET A 199 -5.73 0.52 7.03
CA MET A 199 -6.78 1.41 6.52
C MET A 199 -8.13 1.13 7.17
N GLU A 200 -8.47 -0.14 7.41
CA GLU A 200 -9.74 -0.51 8.07
C GLU A 200 -9.71 -0.15 9.55
N PHE A 201 -8.56 -0.30 10.22
CA PHE A 201 -8.32 0.18 11.58
C PHE A 201 -8.58 1.69 11.70
N PHE A 202 -7.97 2.51 10.83
CA PHE A 202 -8.21 3.96 10.85
C PHE A 202 -9.63 4.34 10.51
N LYS A 203 -10.27 3.64 9.57
CA LYS A 203 -11.69 3.85 9.26
C LYS A 203 -12.56 3.66 10.50
N ILE A 204 -12.30 2.63 11.31
CA ILE A 204 -13.12 2.34 12.48
C ILE A 204 -12.94 3.40 13.58
N ARG A 205 -11.70 3.85 13.82
CA ARG A 205 -11.43 4.98 14.74
C ARG A 205 -12.16 6.24 14.27
N PHE A 206 -12.19 6.49 12.96
CA PHE A 206 -12.95 7.60 12.39
C PHE A 206 -14.44 7.52 12.60
N GLU A 207 -15.04 6.35 12.38
CA GLU A 207 -16.48 6.17 12.62
C GLU A 207 -16.84 6.39 14.10
N GLN A 208 -15.93 6.09 15.03
CA GLN A 208 -16.12 6.40 16.45
C GLN A 208 -16.02 7.90 16.72
N LEU A 209 -15.04 8.59 16.12
CA LEU A 209 -14.95 10.05 16.16
C LEU A 209 -16.21 10.71 15.59
N LEU A 210 -16.77 10.18 14.51
CA LEU A 210 -18.02 10.67 13.92
C LEU A 210 -19.21 10.49 14.87
N PHE A 211 -19.27 9.36 15.58
CA PHE A 211 -20.30 9.13 16.61
C PHE A 211 -20.18 10.16 17.74
N ILE A 212 -18.96 10.44 18.22
CA ILE A 212 -18.70 11.45 19.25
C ILE A 212 -19.08 12.84 18.73
N SER A 213 -18.74 13.17 17.49
CA SER A 213 -19.13 14.42 16.81
C SER A 213 -20.65 14.62 16.81
N ASN A 214 -21.41 13.60 16.45
CA ASN A 214 -22.88 13.66 16.47
C ASN A 214 -23.44 13.77 17.90
N ALA A 215 -22.77 13.19 18.90
CA ALA A 215 -23.19 13.30 20.30
C ALA A 215 -23.00 14.74 20.84
N ILE A 216 -21.91 15.42 20.43
CA ILE A 216 -21.62 16.82 20.83
C ILE A 216 -22.80 17.76 20.49
N THR A 217 -23.51 17.52 19.39
CA THR A 217 -24.59 18.40 18.94
C THR A 217 -25.90 18.25 19.73
N ASN A 218 -26.09 17.11 20.40
CA ASN A 218 -27.39 16.72 20.99
C ASN A 218 -27.38 16.70 22.54
N GLN A 219 -26.27 17.08 23.16
CA GLN A 219 -26.05 16.96 24.62
C GLN A 219 -26.17 18.31 25.33
N SER A 220 -26.41 18.27 26.64
CA SER A 220 -26.37 19.45 27.51
C SER A 220 -25.00 20.14 27.49
N GLU A 221 -24.96 21.43 27.83
CA GLU A 221 -23.76 22.26 27.67
C GLU A 221 -22.53 21.73 28.42
N GLN A 222 -22.71 21.21 29.64
CA GLN A 222 -21.62 20.67 30.45
C GLN A 222 -21.05 19.37 29.86
N LYS A 223 -21.93 18.46 29.41
CA LYS A 223 -21.54 17.23 28.71
C LYS A 223 -20.85 17.55 27.38
N ARG A 224 -21.36 18.55 26.65
CA ARG A 224 -20.78 19.03 25.38
C ARG A 224 -19.33 19.50 25.53
N LYS A 225 -18.97 20.18 26.63
CA LYS A 225 -17.57 20.58 26.89
C LYS A 225 -16.65 19.37 27.08
N ILE A 226 -17.10 18.35 27.81
CA ILE A 226 -16.34 17.11 28.04
C ILE A 226 -16.17 16.34 26.71
N PHE A 227 -17.26 16.13 25.98
CA PHE A 227 -17.22 15.46 24.68
C PHE A 227 -16.37 16.21 23.65
N TRP A 228 -16.39 17.55 23.67
CA TRP A 228 -15.53 18.36 22.79
C TRP A 228 -14.05 18.15 23.08
N LYS A 229 -13.64 18.19 24.36
CA LYS A 229 -12.24 17.96 24.74
C LYS A 229 -11.78 16.55 24.37
N HIS A 230 -12.63 15.55 24.63
CA HIS A 230 -12.34 14.17 24.25
C HIS A 230 -12.20 14.02 22.72
N PHE A 231 -13.14 14.57 21.94
CA PHE A 231 -13.07 14.56 20.48
C PHE A 231 -11.79 15.22 19.96
N GLN A 232 -11.43 16.39 20.49
CA GLN A 232 -10.26 17.13 20.06
C GLN A 232 -8.97 16.34 20.31
N ASN A 233 -8.83 15.71 21.49
CA ASN A 233 -7.66 14.92 21.83
C ASN A 233 -7.52 13.71 20.89
N GLU A 234 -8.58 12.92 20.75
CA GLU A 234 -8.59 11.71 19.91
C GLU A 234 -8.34 12.05 18.43
N TYR A 235 -8.90 13.16 17.94
CA TYR A 235 -8.67 13.62 16.57
C TYR A 235 -7.21 14.02 16.32
N VAL A 236 -6.63 14.80 17.24
CA VAL A 236 -5.23 15.27 17.11
C VAL A 236 -4.26 14.10 17.19
N GLU A 237 -4.52 13.13 18.06
CA GLU A 237 -3.73 11.90 18.16
C GLU A 237 -3.80 11.07 16.87
N LEU A 238 -5.01 10.80 16.37
CA LEU A 238 -5.20 10.07 15.11
C LEU A 238 -4.54 10.80 13.92
N TYR A 239 -4.65 12.13 13.87
CA TYR A 239 -3.99 12.93 12.82
C TYR A 239 -2.47 12.82 12.92
N ARG A 240 -1.91 12.90 14.13
CA ARG A 240 -0.46 12.78 14.37
C ARG A 240 0.07 11.41 13.93
N GLU A 241 -0.62 10.33 14.28
CA GLU A 241 -0.26 8.97 13.86
C GLU A 241 -0.25 8.84 12.33
N ILE A 242 -1.31 9.30 11.67
CA ILE A 242 -1.45 9.17 10.21
C ILE A 242 -0.45 10.05 9.47
N SER A 243 -0.19 11.26 9.97
CA SER A 243 0.82 12.17 9.41
C SER A 243 2.22 11.55 9.45
N ARG A 244 2.57 10.91 10.58
CA ARG A 244 3.85 10.18 10.71
C ARG A 244 3.94 9.00 9.76
N LEU A 245 2.92 8.16 9.73
CA LEU A 245 2.86 7.01 8.83
C LEU A 245 2.90 7.41 7.36
N ASN A 246 2.33 8.56 7.00
CA ASN A 246 2.33 9.07 5.63
C ASN A 246 3.75 9.27 5.08
N CYS A 247 4.76 9.54 5.91
CA CYS A 247 6.14 9.69 5.45
C CYS A 247 6.69 8.42 4.76
N THR A 248 6.30 7.24 5.25
CA THR A 248 6.72 5.94 4.70
C THR A 248 5.71 5.38 3.73
N ILE A 249 4.42 5.40 4.08
CA ILE A 249 3.35 4.87 3.23
C ILE A 249 3.33 5.59 1.87
N ARG A 250 3.64 6.90 1.81
CA ARG A 250 3.70 7.61 0.52
C ARG A 250 4.72 7.05 -0.46
N ARG A 251 5.86 6.56 0.04
CA ARG A 251 6.93 5.97 -0.79
C ARG A 251 6.49 4.60 -1.28
N ILE A 252 6.01 3.75 -0.38
CA ILE A 252 5.47 2.43 -0.72
C ILE A 252 4.35 2.52 -1.76
N LEU A 253 3.41 3.45 -1.58
CA LEU A 253 2.31 3.64 -2.54
C LEU A 253 2.79 4.13 -3.91
N PHE A 254 3.89 4.89 -3.95
CA PHE A 254 4.50 5.32 -5.20
C PHE A 254 5.15 4.13 -5.92
N ASP A 255 5.95 3.34 -5.21
CA ASP A 255 6.62 2.16 -5.79
C ASP A 255 5.59 1.12 -6.28
N MET A 256 4.54 0.86 -5.50
CA MET A 256 3.42 0.01 -5.92
C MET A 256 2.70 0.54 -7.17
N GLU A 257 2.58 1.86 -7.32
CA GLU A 257 1.96 2.47 -8.50
C GLU A 257 2.87 2.35 -9.72
N MET A 258 4.19 2.54 -9.57
CA MET A 258 5.16 2.38 -10.66
C MET A 258 5.18 0.94 -11.18
N ILE A 259 5.25 -0.05 -10.27
CA ILE A 259 5.20 -1.48 -10.64
C ILE A 259 3.86 -1.81 -11.33
N SER A 260 2.75 -1.33 -10.77
CA SER A 260 1.41 -1.54 -11.34
C SER A 260 1.30 -0.98 -12.77
N LYS A 261 1.83 0.22 -13.01
CA LYS A 261 1.82 0.86 -14.33
C LYS A 261 2.72 0.17 -15.33
N SER A 262 3.95 -0.17 -14.92
CA SER A 262 4.87 -0.96 -15.76
C SER A 262 4.20 -2.27 -16.18
N SER A 263 3.62 -2.98 -15.22
CA SER A 263 2.99 -4.27 -15.43
C SER A 263 1.84 -4.24 -16.44
N ILE A 264 0.98 -3.21 -16.43
CA ILE A 264 -0.10 -3.06 -17.43
C ILE A 264 0.47 -2.80 -18.82
N ILE A 265 1.45 -1.90 -18.93
CA ILE A 265 2.07 -1.55 -20.21
C ILE A 265 2.72 -2.80 -20.80
N THR A 266 3.52 -3.51 -20.01
CA THR A 266 4.16 -4.77 -20.39
C THR A 266 3.12 -5.80 -20.77
N THR A 267 2.02 -5.94 -20.03
CA THR A 267 0.93 -6.87 -20.38
C THR A 267 0.35 -6.58 -21.75
N CYS A 268 0.05 -5.32 -22.06
CA CYS A 268 -0.50 -4.94 -23.37
C CYS A 268 0.47 -5.26 -24.50
N ILE A 269 1.76 -4.96 -24.32
CA ILE A 269 2.79 -5.24 -25.33
C ILE A 269 2.97 -6.74 -25.48
N PHE A 270 3.13 -7.48 -24.38
CA PHE A 270 3.32 -8.93 -24.38
C PHE A 270 2.16 -9.65 -25.05
N TYR A 271 0.91 -9.31 -24.66
CA TYR A 271 -0.30 -9.87 -25.27
C TYR A 271 -0.36 -9.65 -26.77
N SER A 272 -0.01 -8.45 -27.25
CA SER A 272 -0.06 -8.12 -28.67
C SER A 272 0.92 -8.89 -29.55
N ARG A 273 1.98 -9.44 -28.96
CA ARG A 273 3.03 -10.18 -29.64
C ARG A 273 2.78 -11.69 -29.67
N GLN A 274 1.80 -12.18 -28.91
CA GLN A 274 1.47 -13.59 -28.90
C GLN A 274 0.60 -13.97 -30.09
N THR A 275 0.97 -15.04 -30.79
CA THR A 275 0.13 -15.62 -31.85
C THR A 275 -0.93 -16.57 -31.28
N ASN A 276 -0.60 -17.30 -30.21
CA ASN A 276 -1.49 -18.23 -29.51
C ASN A 276 -1.45 -18.02 -28.00
N LEU A 277 -2.60 -18.17 -27.33
CA LEU A 277 -2.71 -18.08 -25.87
C LEU A 277 -2.62 -19.48 -25.26
N ASN A 278 -1.42 -19.86 -24.83
CA ASN A 278 -1.22 -21.06 -24.04
C ASN A 278 -1.47 -20.78 -22.54
N VAL A 279 -1.41 -21.82 -21.71
CA VAL A 279 -1.65 -21.69 -20.27
C VAL A 279 -0.65 -20.73 -19.62
N PHE A 280 0.63 -20.76 -20.02
CA PHE A 280 1.65 -19.87 -19.48
C PHE A 280 1.40 -18.39 -19.81
N ASN A 281 1.03 -18.08 -21.06
CA ASN A 281 0.69 -16.73 -21.51
C ASN A 281 -0.47 -16.19 -20.69
N MET A 282 -1.51 -17.01 -20.48
CA MET A 282 -2.67 -16.65 -19.68
C MET A 282 -2.31 -16.44 -18.20
N THR A 283 -1.43 -17.26 -17.62
CA THR A 283 -1.00 -17.08 -16.22
C THR A 283 -0.12 -15.83 -16.06
N ALA A 284 0.81 -15.57 -16.99
CA ALA A 284 1.65 -14.38 -16.96
C ALA A 284 0.83 -13.09 -17.08
N ILE A 285 -0.10 -13.04 -18.05
CA ILE A 285 -1.05 -11.92 -18.22
C ILE A 285 -1.92 -11.76 -16.98
N GLY A 286 -2.48 -12.85 -16.46
CA GLY A 286 -3.29 -12.84 -15.25
C GLY A 286 -2.52 -12.31 -14.03
N ALA A 287 -1.27 -12.73 -13.85
CA ALA A 287 -0.40 -12.27 -12.77
C ALA A 287 -0.13 -10.76 -12.86
N MET A 288 0.19 -10.25 -14.04
CA MET A 288 0.43 -8.83 -14.25
C MET A 288 -0.84 -7.98 -14.03
N LEU A 289 -1.99 -8.41 -14.56
CA LEU A 289 -3.28 -7.74 -14.32
C LEU A 289 -3.67 -7.76 -12.84
N SER A 290 -3.35 -8.84 -12.12
CA SER A 290 -3.65 -8.95 -10.68
C SER A 290 -2.93 -7.87 -9.86
N ARG A 291 -1.69 -7.50 -10.22
CA ARG A 291 -0.94 -6.42 -9.57
C ARG A 291 -1.68 -5.09 -9.73
N PHE A 292 -2.18 -4.80 -10.93
CA PHE A 292 -2.96 -3.59 -11.18
C PHE A 292 -4.26 -3.54 -10.38
N ILE A 293 -5.00 -4.65 -10.33
CA ILE A 293 -6.25 -4.76 -9.57
C ILE A 293 -5.96 -4.55 -8.08
N LEU A 294 -4.92 -5.19 -7.54
CA LEU A 294 -4.53 -5.07 -6.14
C LEU A 294 -4.22 -3.62 -5.76
N THR A 295 -3.36 -2.95 -6.54
CA THR A 295 -3.02 -1.53 -6.31
C THR A 295 -4.27 -0.65 -6.39
N THR A 296 -5.13 -0.86 -7.39
CA THR A 296 -6.40 -0.11 -7.52
C THR A 296 -7.33 -0.32 -6.33
N MET A 297 -7.45 -1.54 -5.81
CA MET A 297 -8.25 -1.84 -4.62
C MET A 297 -7.69 -1.15 -3.37
N LEU A 298 -6.37 -1.12 -3.22
CA LEU A 298 -5.69 -0.41 -2.13
C LEU A 298 -5.98 1.10 -2.19
N TYR A 299 -5.82 1.73 -3.36
CA TYR A 299 -6.15 3.15 -3.54
C TYR A 299 -7.63 3.47 -3.26
N SER A 300 -8.54 2.56 -3.62
CA SER A 300 -9.98 2.69 -3.31
C SER A 300 -10.23 2.73 -1.80
N ARG A 301 -9.45 2.00 -1.00
CA ARG A 301 -9.55 2.01 0.47
C ARG A 301 -8.93 3.27 1.07
N VAL A 302 -7.71 3.61 0.65
CA VAL A 302 -6.95 4.79 1.11
C VAL A 302 -7.73 6.08 0.88
N SER A 303 -8.36 6.21 -0.29
CA SER A 303 -9.12 7.41 -0.69
C SER A 303 -10.36 7.71 0.16
N ARG A 304 -10.80 6.78 1.02
CA ARG A 304 -11.96 6.97 1.91
C ARG A 304 -11.63 7.78 3.16
N LEU A 305 -10.36 7.78 3.61
CA LEU A 305 -9.95 8.48 4.84
C LEU A 305 -10.24 9.99 4.80
N PRO A 306 -9.90 10.74 3.73
CA PRO A 306 -10.25 12.15 3.64
C PRO A 306 -11.76 12.41 3.69
N ALA A 307 -12.57 11.50 3.13
CA ALA A 307 -14.02 11.64 3.12
C ALA A 307 -14.60 11.55 4.55
N TYR A 308 -14.08 10.66 5.40
CA TYR A 308 -14.50 10.59 6.80
C TYR A 308 -14.14 11.86 7.58
N ASN A 309 -12.95 12.43 7.36
CA ASN A 309 -12.58 13.73 7.95
C ASN A 309 -13.58 14.82 7.55
N GLN A 310 -13.92 14.92 6.27
CA GLN A 310 -14.91 15.89 5.78
C GLN A 310 -16.31 15.69 6.39
N HIS A 311 -16.75 14.44 6.57
CA HIS A 311 -18.02 14.14 7.22
C HIS A 311 -18.04 14.58 8.68
N CYS A 312 -16.94 14.32 9.42
CA CYS A 312 -16.79 14.82 10.79
C CYS A 312 -16.83 16.35 10.82
N CYS A 313 -16.05 17.04 9.97
CA CYS A 313 -16.08 18.51 9.88
C CYS A 313 -17.50 19.05 9.64
N ARG A 314 -18.24 18.46 8.68
CA ARG A 314 -19.60 18.87 8.36
C ARG A 314 -20.57 18.64 9.53
N SER A 315 -20.44 17.53 10.25
CA SER A 315 -21.26 17.25 11.42
C SER A 315 -21.06 18.30 12.52
N ILE A 316 -19.80 18.58 12.87
CA ILE A 316 -19.47 19.59 13.88
C ILE A 316 -19.92 20.98 13.44
N MET A 317 -19.66 21.35 12.18
CA MET A 317 -20.04 22.66 11.64
C MET A 317 -21.55 22.88 11.74
N LYS A 318 -22.36 21.89 11.34
CA LYS A 318 -23.82 21.94 11.50
C LYS A 318 -24.23 22.11 12.97
N GLY A 319 -23.52 21.42 13.88
CA GLY A 319 -23.69 21.57 15.31
C GLY A 319 -23.43 22.98 15.81
N LEU A 320 -22.29 23.57 15.43
CA LEU A 320 -21.93 24.94 15.82
C LEU A 320 -22.88 25.98 15.25
N CYS A 321 -23.29 25.86 13.98
CA CYS A 321 -24.26 26.76 13.38
C CYS A 321 -25.61 26.75 14.13
N ARG A 322 -26.10 25.55 14.52
CA ARG A 322 -27.33 25.43 15.33
C ARG A 322 -27.21 26.13 16.68
N LEU A 323 -26.05 26.01 17.32
CA LEU A 323 -25.78 26.66 18.61
C LEU A 323 -25.69 28.18 18.48
N GLN A 324 -25.05 28.68 17.42
CA GLN A 324 -25.00 30.11 17.14
C GLN A 324 -26.41 30.67 16.88
N TRP A 325 -27.20 29.95 16.07
CA TRP A 325 -28.58 30.33 15.78
C TRP A 325 -29.47 30.34 17.02
N SER A 326 -29.42 29.29 17.86
CA SER A 326 -30.22 29.23 19.09
C SER A 326 -29.85 30.33 20.08
N THR A 327 -28.56 30.64 20.19
CA THR A 327 -28.07 31.71 21.07
C THR A 327 -28.53 33.08 20.57
N SER A 328 -28.48 33.31 19.24
CA SER A 328 -28.98 34.54 18.62
C SER A 328 -30.49 34.74 18.84
N ASN A 329 -31.29 33.69 18.67
CA ASN A 329 -32.74 33.78 18.82
C ASN A 329 -33.19 33.99 20.29
N GLN A 330 -32.50 33.39 21.26
CA GLN A 330 -32.75 33.66 22.69
C GLN A 330 -32.42 35.10 23.09
N LEU A 331 -31.43 35.71 22.42
CA LEU A 331 -31.04 37.11 22.64
C LEU A 331 -32.05 38.11 22.07
N SER A 332 -32.78 37.75 21.00
CA SER A 332 -33.85 38.59 20.45
C SER A 332 -35.15 38.54 21.25
N SER A 333 -35.38 37.47 22.03
CA SER A 333 -36.62 37.27 22.81
C SER A 333 -36.50 37.60 24.30
N SER A 334 -35.30 37.87 24.81
CA SER A 334 -35.05 38.20 26.22
C SER A 334 -35.29 39.68 26.47
N ASP A 335 -36.44 39.99 27.06
CA ASP A 335 -36.80 41.34 27.49
C ASP A 335 -35.82 41.94 28.52
N ARG A 336 -35.80 43.27 28.53
CA ARG A 336 -34.85 44.28 29.06
C ARG A 336 -34.18 44.15 30.45
N THR A 337 -34.23 43.07 31.24
CA THR A 337 -33.99 43.16 32.71
C THR A 337 -32.70 42.60 33.32
N LEU A 338 -31.64 42.26 32.58
CA LEU A 338 -30.30 42.06 33.20
C LEU A 338 -29.17 42.49 32.26
N ARG A 339 -28.63 43.71 32.39
CA ARG A 339 -27.68 44.29 31.40
C ARG A 339 -26.19 43.98 31.61
N LEU A 340 -25.78 43.39 32.74
CA LEU A 340 -24.35 43.17 33.06
C LEU A 340 -23.89 41.71 32.98
N TRP A 341 -24.70 40.76 33.45
CA TRP A 341 -24.41 39.33 33.37
C TRP A 341 -24.33 38.76 31.92
N PRO A 342 -25.11 39.26 30.93
CA PRO A 342 -25.02 38.75 29.57
C PRO A 342 -23.70 39.09 28.89
N LYS A 343 -23.03 40.20 29.26
CA LYS A 343 -21.77 40.63 28.58
C LYS A 343 -20.59 39.71 28.91
N ILE A 344 -20.44 39.30 30.17
CA ILE A 344 -19.35 38.41 30.61
C ILE A 344 -19.56 36.99 30.06
N ILE A 345 -20.80 36.50 30.08
CA ILE A 345 -21.19 35.21 29.49
C ILE A 345 -21.02 35.26 27.95
N LYS A 346 -21.38 36.37 27.30
CA LYS A 346 -21.17 36.61 25.86
C LYS A 346 -19.69 36.64 25.48
N ASN A 347 -18.81 37.23 26.29
CA ASN A 347 -17.36 37.23 26.02
C ASN A 347 -16.72 35.84 26.21
N ARG A 348 -17.12 35.07 27.23
CA ARG A 348 -16.61 33.69 27.41
C ARG A 348 -17.14 32.72 26.35
N THR A 349 -18.43 32.79 26.03
CA THR A 349 -19.04 31.93 25.00
C THR A 349 -18.55 32.27 23.60
N SER A 350 -18.32 33.55 23.28
CA SER A 350 -17.72 33.96 22.00
C SER A 350 -16.27 33.50 21.87
N HIS A 351 -15.44 33.62 22.90
CA HIS A 351 -14.06 33.12 22.85
C HIS A 351 -14.00 31.59 22.65
N ASP A 352 -14.85 30.83 23.35
CA ASP A 352 -14.96 29.37 23.16
C ASP A 352 -15.46 29.01 21.76
N LEU A 353 -16.42 29.77 21.20
CA LEU A 353 -16.90 29.59 19.83
C LEU A 353 -15.83 29.91 18.79
N ILE A 354 -15.07 31.00 18.98
CA ILE A 354 -13.94 31.38 18.12
C ILE A 354 -12.89 30.27 18.11
N ARG A 355 -12.51 29.75 19.29
CA ARG A 355 -11.55 28.63 19.39
C ARG A 355 -12.04 27.38 18.68
N LYS A 356 -13.33 27.04 18.80
CA LYS A 356 -13.94 25.89 18.12
C LYS A 356 -13.98 26.08 16.60
N ASN A 357 -14.29 27.30 16.14
CA ASN A 357 -14.31 27.64 14.72
C ASN A 357 -12.90 27.60 14.12
N LEU A 358 -11.89 28.15 14.82
CA LEU A 358 -10.49 28.04 14.43
C LEU A 358 -10.06 26.57 14.30
N PHE A 359 -10.38 25.75 15.30
CA PHE A 359 -10.09 24.31 15.23
C PHE A 359 -10.78 23.64 14.03
N LEU A 360 -12.03 23.99 13.73
CA LEU A 360 -12.77 23.45 12.59
C LEU A 360 -12.20 23.89 11.24
N GLN A 361 -11.71 25.14 11.15
CA GLN A 361 -10.98 25.63 9.98
C GLN A 361 -9.67 24.87 9.80
N THR A 362 -8.92 24.63 10.89
CA THR A 362 -7.72 23.78 10.84
C THR A 362 -8.06 22.34 10.42
N MET A 363 -9.13 21.77 10.96
CA MET A 363 -9.59 20.41 10.65
C MET A 363 -9.99 20.26 9.18
N SER A 364 -10.61 21.30 8.58
CA SER A 364 -11.00 21.30 7.17
C SER A 364 -9.82 21.57 6.23
N SER A 365 -8.83 22.36 6.66
CA SER A 365 -7.60 22.61 5.89
C SER A 365 -6.59 21.47 5.99
N ASN A 366 -6.63 20.67 7.05
CA ASN A 366 -5.71 19.57 7.26
C ASN A 366 -5.91 18.47 6.21
N GLN A 367 -4.84 18.14 5.50
CA GLN A 367 -4.80 17.03 4.55
C GLN A 367 -4.78 15.71 5.32
N PHE A 368 -5.98 15.22 5.66
CA PHE A 368 -6.14 14.01 6.43
C PHE A 368 -6.16 12.78 5.51
N GLY A 369 -5.04 12.11 5.37
CA GLY A 369 -4.90 10.92 4.53
C GLY A 369 -3.47 10.70 4.07
N PHE A 370 -3.32 9.99 2.95
CA PHE A 370 -2.01 9.61 2.42
C PHE A 370 -1.73 10.28 1.08
N HIS A 371 -0.45 10.56 0.84
CA HIS A 371 0.07 11.00 -0.44
C HIS A 371 0.61 9.80 -1.23
N CYS A 372 0.62 9.90 -2.56
CA CYS A 372 1.41 9.01 -3.41
C CYS A 372 2.69 9.77 -3.79
N GLY A 373 3.82 9.39 -3.20
CA GLY A 373 5.10 10.08 -3.35
C GLY A 373 4.99 11.58 -3.04
N GLN A 374 5.58 12.39 -3.91
CA GLN A 374 5.39 13.85 -3.95
C GLN A 374 4.31 14.28 -4.97
N MET A 375 3.67 13.33 -5.64
CA MET A 375 2.88 13.59 -6.85
C MET A 375 1.50 14.16 -6.52
N PHE A 376 0.75 13.50 -5.63
CA PHE A 376 -0.60 13.94 -5.28
C PHE A 376 -1.10 13.37 -3.95
N PHE A 377 -2.07 14.08 -3.37
CA PHE A 377 -2.85 13.62 -2.23
C PHE A 377 -4.00 12.69 -2.67
N ILE A 378 -4.13 11.54 -2.02
CA ILE A 378 -5.07 10.49 -2.43
C ILE A 378 -6.48 10.82 -1.94
N THR A 379 -7.28 11.41 -2.82
CA THR A 379 -8.70 11.67 -2.61
C THR A 379 -9.58 10.78 -3.48
N LYS A 380 -10.88 10.67 -3.16
CA LYS A 380 -11.84 9.94 -4.00
C LYS A 380 -11.85 10.43 -5.45
N PHE A 381 -11.73 11.75 -5.66
CA PHE A 381 -11.67 12.33 -7.00
C PHE A 381 -10.39 11.92 -7.72
N LYS A 382 -9.23 12.03 -7.06
CA LYS A 382 -7.94 11.62 -7.64
C LYS A 382 -7.90 10.13 -7.96
N TYR A 383 -8.48 9.29 -7.12
CA TYR A 383 -8.66 7.86 -7.41
C TYR A 383 -9.46 7.62 -8.69
N ILE A 384 -10.62 8.27 -8.85
CA ILE A 384 -11.44 8.14 -10.08
C ILE A 384 -10.66 8.67 -11.29
N GLN A 385 -9.98 9.81 -11.15
CA GLN A 385 -9.14 10.38 -12.20
C GLN A 385 -8.04 9.39 -12.65
N LEU A 386 -7.35 8.75 -11.70
CA LEU A 386 -6.35 7.73 -12.00
C LEU A 386 -6.96 6.53 -12.72
N LEU A 387 -8.11 6.03 -12.25
CA LEU A 387 -8.79 4.90 -12.89
C LEU A 387 -9.14 5.20 -14.35
N ILE A 388 -9.69 6.38 -14.63
CA ILE A 388 -9.99 6.83 -15.99
C ILE A 388 -8.71 6.98 -16.82
N LEU A 389 -7.65 7.55 -16.24
CA LEU A 389 -6.35 7.70 -16.93
C LEU A 389 -5.77 6.33 -17.31
N ASN A 390 -5.88 5.34 -16.42
CA ASN A 390 -5.40 3.97 -16.63
C ASN A 390 -6.17 3.30 -17.75
N PHE A 391 -7.49 3.44 -17.76
CA PHE A 391 -8.34 2.94 -18.83
C PHE A 391 -8.01 3.59 -20.18
N HIS A 392 -7.82 4.93 -20.20
CA HIS A 392 -7.43 5.65 -21.41
C HIS A 392 -6.05 5.25 -21.91
N LEU A 393 -5.10 5.00 -21.01
CA LEU A 393 -3.77 4.52 -21.35
C LEU A 393 -3.86 3.15 -22.03
N VAL A 394 -4.61 2.21 -21.45
CA VAL A 394 -4.83 0.88 -22.04
C VAL A 394 -5.45 1.00 -23.44
N ILE A 395 -6.47 1.85 -23.61
CA ILE A 395 -7.09 2.08 -24.93
C ILE A 395 -6.09 2.67 -25.93
N LYS A 396 -5.27 3.64 -25.52
CA LYS A 396 -4.27 4.25 -26.40
C LYS A 396 -3.21 3.25 -26.83
N PHE A 397 -2.74 2.39 -25.92
CA PHE A 397 -1.80 1.32 -26.26
C PHE A 397 -2.45 0.31 -27.19
N TYR A 398 -3.67 -0.15 -26.89
CA TYR A 398 -4.43 -1.05 -27.74
C TYR A 398 -4.63 -0.48 -29.15
N LYS A 399 -5.06 0.78 -29.28
CA LYS A 399 -5.22 1.46 -30.57
C LYS A 399 -3.90 1.55 -31.34
N LYS A 400 -2.81 1.92 -30.66
CA LYS A 400 -1.48 2.02 -31.31
C LYS A 400 -1.05 0.66 -31.84
N ILE A 401 -1.22 -0.40 -31.05
CA ILE A 401 -0.93 -1.78 -31.43
C ILE A 401 -1.74 -2.18 -32.67
N CYS A 402 -3.05 -1.96 -32.68
CA CYS A 402 -3.92 -2.28 -33.82
C CYS A 402 -3.52 -1.54 -35.10
N LEU A 403 -3.12 -0.26 -34.98
CA LEU A 403 -2.68 0.52 -36.14
C LEU A 403 -1.33 0.05 -36.70
N THR A 404 -0.40 -0.35 -35.83
CA THR A 404 0.88 -0.93 -36.26
C THR A 404 0.75 -2.34 -36.84
N SER A 405 -0.28 -3.12 -36.46
CA SER A 405 -0.54 -4.43 -37.07
C SER A 405 -1.16 -4.34 -38.46
N THR A 406 -1.77 -3.21 -38.83
CA THR A 406 -2.32 -2.98 -40.17
C THR A 406 -1.33 -2.36 -41.17
N SER A 407 -0.14 -1.98 -40.72
CA SER A 407 0.91 -1.36 -41.54
C SER A 407 2.05 -2.30 -41.92
N ASN A 408 1.97 -3.58 -41.52
CA ASN A 408 2.79 -4.68 -41.99
C ASN A 408 1.90 -5.65 -42.76
#